data_AF-A0AA39ZXF6-F1
#
_entry.id   AF-A0AA39ZXF6-F1
#
_cell.length_a   1.000
_cell.length_b   1.000
_cell.length_c   1.000
_cell.angle_alpha   90.00
_cell.angle_beta   90.00
_cell.angle_gamma   90.00
#
_symmetry.space_group_name_H-M   'P 1'
#
loop_
_entity.id
_entity.type
_entity.pdbx_description
1 polymer ?
#
loop_
_entity_poly.entity_id
_entity_poly.type
_entity_poly.pdbx_seq_one_letter_code
_entity_poly.pdbx_strand_id
1 'polypeptide(L)'
;MDPFALVSAVGTCYEYANWIIDFCQTWKNADEEVAERVNIIESCWAKTRLQVMLIQRTRPIMDAELLRVLDESLDILREKLTIAVAKLQNVQDNKSEIRPGFFGFRRRARGDKWALEKDTLDSVIRDLEDWQRRCDPSWFLIMRIANPVIDEELQKAEAAAEATPATSTITGRFGRGPPCPSPLSLAGGIRDALRRNGPHRSVFLPEMPLDTSAIPFSTAKTARKKTSSDHSTWYILDTLKFHPGPDTSAVTDDVRDLARKLKRADPFTFGLLSCVGAIRVFERVPQTKEKRLVGFELVLRAPGGVDAQALCSLRELLVKSADGGGAVPSLTRRVCLAQELAKSVSYMHTFDFVHKNICPESVLVNNSTNPDSPRNRRSSFLVGFGSFRSAGGGTRLLGDEAWERNIYRHPERQGENPSQKFKMQHDIYSLGVCLLEIGLWQSFVEHSDNGTPVAKFGKVCQDFVDNFIKEHQVAVGASQFGTSQFGIAFVFFKDYLVDLARVELPHRMGERYAEVVVACLTCLDTDSDGFGDLSDKAEYTDGITLGVRFLEVIHIRLDEIVL
;
A
#
# COMPACT_ATOMS: atom_id res chain seq x y z
N MET A 1 -27.72 11.34 -10.99
CA MET A 1 -28.14 10.39 -9.95
C MET A 1 -29.04 11.09 -8.96
N ASP A 2 -30.05 10.39 -8.43
CA ASP A 2 -31.03 10.92 -7.47
C ASP A 2 -30.35 11.26 -6.12
N PRO A 3 -30.39 12.52 -5.64
CA PRO A 3 -29.84 12.91 -4.34
C PRO A 3 -30.38 12.09 -3.16
N PHE A 4 -31.58 11.52 -3.29
CA PHE A 4 -32.25 10.76 -2.23
C PHE A 4 -31.81 9.29 -2.16
N ALA A 5 -31.25 8.73 -3.24
CA ALA A 5 -30.86 7.33 -3.30
C ALA A 5 -29.75 6.99 -2.29
N LEU A 6 -28.73 7.86 -2.16
CA LEU A 6 -27.64 7.64 -1.21
C LEU A 6 -28.12 7.74 0.24
N VAL A 7 -28.91 8.76 0.57
CA VAL A 7 -29.44 8.96 1.92
C VAL A 7 -30.29 7.77 2.34
N SER A 8 -31.11 7.26 1.43
CA SER A 8 -31.88 6.03 1.64
C SER A 8 -30.97 4.82 1.81
N ALA A 9 -29.98 4.62 0.95
CA ALA A 9 -29.05 3.49 1.03
C ALA A 9 -28.25 3.48 2.34
N VAL A 10 -27.78 4.65 2.78
CA VAL A 10 -27.12 4.85 4.06
C VAL A 10 -28.07 4.51 5.20
N GLY A 11 -29.30 5.04 5.19
CA GLY A 11 -30.34 4.72 6.17
C GLY A 11 -30.58 3.21 6.31
N THR A 12 -30.74 2.51 5.19
CA THR A 12 -30.89 1.05 5.16
C THR A 12 -29.67 0.32 5.73
N CYS A 13 -28.44 0.75 5.41
CA CYS A 13 -27.23 0.17 5.98
C CYS A 13 -27.22 0.29 7.51
N TYR A 14 -27.64 1.45 8.04
CA TYR A 14 -27.74 1.67 9.49
C TYR A 14 -28.75 0.74 10.15
N GLU A 15 -29.96 0.65 9.59
CA GLU A 15 -31.02 -0.20 10.11
C GLU A 15 -30.59 -1.66 10.16
N TYR A 16 -30.02 -2.17 9.06
CA TYR A 16 -29.59 -3.56 8.96
C TYR A 16 -28.43 -3.88 9.88
N ALA A 17 -27.44 -3.00 9.99
CA ALA A 17 -26.32 -3.27 10.86
C ALA A 17 -26.68 -3.17 12.35
N ASN A 18 -27.55 -2.23 12.75
CA ASN A 18 -28.08 -2.19 14.11
C ASN A 18 -28.84 -3.48 14.43
N TRP A 19 -29.66 -3.97 13.49
CA TRP A 19 -30.35 -5.24 13.65
C TRP A 19 -29.35 -6.42 13.81
N ILE A 20 -28.27 -6.47 13.02
CA ILE A 20 -27.23 -7.50 13.15
C ILE A 20 -26.56 -7.42 14.53
N ILE A 21 -26.26 -6.22 15.03
CA ILE A 21 -25.66 -6.03 16.35
C ILE A 21 -26.63 -6.47 17.45
N ASP A 22 -27.90 -6.07 17.38
CA ASP A 22 -28.92 -6.45 18.35
C ASP A 22 -29.11 -7.97 18.36
N PHE A 23 -29.17 -8.59 17.18
CA PHE A 23 -29.16 -10.04 17.05
C PHE A 23 -27.93 -10.63 17.76
N CYS A 24 -26.73 -10.16 17.45
CA CYS A 24 -25.47 -10.62 18.05
C CYS A 24 -25.42 -10.46 19.58
N GLN A 25 -25.98 -9.38 20.13
CA GLN A 25 -26.01 -9.13 21.58
C GLN A 25 -26.82 -10.20 22.33
N THR A 26 -27.88 -10.75 21.72
CA THR A 26 -28.64 -11.86 22.32
C THR A 26 -27.79 -13.12 22.52
N TRP A 27 -26.63 -13.22 21.86
CA TRP A 27 -25.74 -14.36 21.87
C TRP A 27 -24.38 -14.11 22.52
N LYS A 28 -24.05 -12.85 22.85
CA LYS A 28 -22.72 -12.46 23.37
C LYS A 28 -22.33 -13.21 24.66
N ASN A 29 -23.31 -13.66 25.43
CA ASN A 29 -23.11 -14.42 26.68
C ASN A 29 -23.25 -15.95 26.51
N ALA A 30 -23.48 -16.44 25.29
CA ALA A 30 -23.77 -17.85 25.04
C ALA A 30 -22.50 -18.71 24.88
N ASP A 31 -21.41 -18.15 24.34
CA ASP A 31 -20.19 -18.87 23.97
C ASP A 31 -19.00 -17.90 23.74
N GLU A 32 -17.77 -18.27 24.14
CA GLU A 32 -16.56 -17.41 24.01
C GLU A 32 -16.19 -17.12 22.55
N GLU A 33 -16.34 -18.09 21.65
CA GLU A 33 -15.98 -17.93 20.23
C GLU A 33 -17.04 -17.13 19.45
N VAL A 34 -18.30 -17.18 19.89
CA VAL A 34 -19.37 -16.30 19.39
C VAL A 34 -19.15 -14.88 19.91
N ALA A 35 -18.82 -14.72 21.20
CA ALA A 35 -18.49 -13.42 21.76
C ALA A 35 -17.32 -12.75 21.00
N GLU A 36 -16.30 -13.51 20.62
CA GLU A 36 -15.19 -13.02 19.79
C GLU A 36 -15.66 -12.51 18.42
N ARG A 37 -16.46 -13.29 17.69
CA ARG A 37 -17.02 -12.88 16.39
C ARG A 37 -17.93 -11.67 16.50
N VAL A 38 -18.77 -11.62 17.53
CA VAL A 38 -19.63 -10.47 17.83
C VAL A 38 -18.78 -9.22 18.05
N ASN A 39 -17.68 -9.32 18.81
CA ASN A 39 -16.77 -8.20 19.00
C ASN A 39 -16.09 -7.76 17.69
N ILE A 40 -15.75 -8.68 16.79
CA ILE A 40 -15.20 -8.35 15.46
C ILE A 40 -16.25 -7.60 14.64
N ILE A 41 -17.50 -8.08 14.58
CA ILE A 41 -18.60 -7.43 13.85
C ILE A 41 -18.86 -6.03 14.41
N GLU A 42 -18.95 -5.88 15.73
CA GLU A 42 -19.11 -4.57 16.39
C GLU A 42 -17.97 -3.61 16.03
N SER A 43 -16.72 -4.08 16.06
CA SER A 43 -15.54 -3.28 15.71
C SER A 43 -15.53 -2.88 14.24
N CYS A 44 -15.82 -3.82 13.33
CA CYS A 44 -15.95 -3.55 11.91
C CYS A 44 -17.07 -2.53 11.67
N TRP A 45 -18.26 -2.74 12.24
CA TRP A 45 -19.36 -1.80 12.05
C TRP A 45 -19.05 -0.41 12.59
N ALA A 46 -18.41 -0.30 13.76
CA ALA A 46 -18.02 1.00 14.31
C ALA A 46 -17.16 1.80 13.31
N LYS A 47 -16.21 1.13 12.61
CA LYS A 47 -15.42 1.73 11.52
C LYS A 47 -16.29 2.13 10.34
N THR A 48 -17.06 1.19 9.79
CA THR A 48 -17.93 1.41 8.62
C THR A 48 -18.89 2.56 8.84
N ARG A 49 -19.51 2.61 10.02
CA ARG A 49 -20.44 3.67 10.43
C ARG A 49 -19.83 5.05 10.25
N LEU A 50 -18.63 5.25 10.77
CA LEU A 50 -17.92 6.53 10.69
C LEU A 50 -17.57 6.89 9.25
N GLN A 51 -17.16 5.91 8.45
CA GLN A 51 -16.88 6.12 7.03
C GLN A 51 -18.11 6.62 6.29
N VAL A 52 -19.24 5.93 6.48
CA VAL A 52 -20.53 6.26 5.86
C VAL A 52 -21.05 7.64 6.29
N MET A 53 -20.95 7.99 7.59
CA MET A 53 -21.39 9.32 8.08
C MET A 53 -20.65 10.45 7.40
N LEU A 54 -19.32 10.33 7.30
CA LEU A 54 -18.53 11.40 6.71
C LEU A 54 -18.83 11.52 5.22
N ILE A 55 -18.89 10.40 4.48
CA ILE A 55 -19.24 10.38 3.05
C ILE A 55 -20.55 11.14 2.81
N GLN A 56 -21.58 10.88 3.63
CA GLN A 56 -22.86 11.57 3.52
C GLN A 56 -22.74 13.09 3.77
N ARG A 57 -21.95 13.50 4.78
CA ARG A 57 -21.78 14.90 5.16
C ARG A 57 -20.88 15.69 4.23
N THR A 58 -19.89 15.05 3.62
CA THR A 58 -18.95 15.68 2.67
C THR A 58 -19.40 15.57 1.22
N ARG A 59 -20.55 14.93 0.94
CA ARG A 59 -21.12 14.81 -0.41
C ARG A 59 -21.15 16.11 -1.22
N PRO A 60 -21.59 17.27 -0.67
CA PRO A 60 -21.75 18.49 -1.47
C PRO A 60 -20.43 19.07 -2.00
N ILE A 61 -19.29 18.62 -1.47
CA ILE A 61 -17.96 19.16 -1.75
C ILE A 61 -17.07 18.16 -2.51
N MET A 62 -17.57 16.96 -2.82
CA MET A 62 -16.84 15.93 -3.57
C MET A 62 -17.09 16.06 -5.07
N ASP A 63 -16.08 15.73 -5.87
CA ASP A 63 -16.20 15.66 -7.32
C ASP A 63 -17.12 14.51 -7.78
N ALA A 64 -17.65 14.60 -8.99
CA ALA A 64 -18.64 13.65 -9.50
C ALA A 64 -18.09 12.22 -9.66
N GLU A 65 -16.79 12.07 -9.93
CA GLU A 65 -16.19 10.76 -10.16
C GLU A 65 -15.92 10.04 -8.84
N LEU A 66 -15.35 10.73 -7.86
CA LEU A 66 -15.20 10.22 -6.49
C LEU A 66 -16.55 9.87 -5.88
N LEU A 67 -17.59 10.69 -6.11
CA LEU A 67 -18.96 10.40 -5.69
C LEU A 67 -19.50 9.12 -6.33
N ARG A 68 -19.27 8.90 -7.64
CA ARG A 68 -19.71 7.70 -8.34
C ARG A 68 -19.11 6.44 -7.71
N VAL A 69 -17.78 6.43 -7.48
CA VAL A 69 -17.08 5.31 -6.85
C VAL A 69 -17.57 5.05 -5.43
N LEU A 70 -17.82 6.10 -4.65
CA LEU A 70 -18.35 5.97 -3.28
C LEU A 70 -19.81 5.46 -3.26
N ASP A 71 -20.65 5.95 -4.17
CA ASP A 71 -22.05 5.51 -4.30
C ASP A 71 -22.11 4.02 -4.66
N GLU A 72 -21.31 3.55 -5.64
CA GLU A 72 -21.20 2.13 -6.00
C GLU A 72 -20.71 1.27 -4.83
N SER A 73 -19.71 1.75 -4.09
CA SER A 73 -19.22 1.07 -2.90
C SER A 73 -20.31 0.93 -1.83
N LEU A 74 -21.12 1.97 -1.61
CA LEU A 74 -22.20 1.95 -0.63
C LEU A 74 -23.36 1.03 -1.04
N ASP A 75 -23.67 0.93 -2.33
CA ASP A 75 -24.65 -0.03 -2.84
C ASP A 75 -24.22 -1.48 -2.59
N ILE A 76 -22.93 -1.80 -2.78
CA ILE A 76 -22.36 -3.11 -2.44
C ILE A 76 -22.49 -3.40 -0.94
N LEU A 77 -22.22 -2.41 -0.07
CA LEU A 77 -22.41 -2.58 1.38
C LEU A 77 -23.88 -2.89 1.71
N ARG A 78 -24.81 -2.14 1.11
CA ARG A 78 -26.25 -2.35 1.31
C ARG A 78 -26.65 -3.76 0.92
N GLU A 79 -26.20 -4.25 -0.23
CA GLU A 79 -26.49 -5.60 -0.70
C GLU A 79 -25.94 -6.67 0.26
N LYS A 80 -24.67 -6.55 0.66
CA LYS A 80 -24.03 -7.46 1.63
C LYS A 80 -24.76 -7.48 2.97
N LEU A 81 -25.14 -6.32 3.50
CA LEU A 81 -25.91 -6.22 4.74
C LEU A 81 -27.31 -6.83 4.60
N THR A 82 -27.98 -6.63 3.46
CA THR A 82 -29.29 -7.24 3.17
C THR A 82 -29.20 -8.77 3.20
N ILE A 83 -28.19 -9.33 2.54
CA ILE A 83 -27.94 -10.78 2.53
C ILE A 83 -27.62 -11.28 3.95
N ALA A 84 -26.80 -10.55 4.70
CA ALA A 84 -26.46 -10.87 6.09
C ALA A 84 -27.70 -10.94 6.99
N VAL A 85 -28.56 -9.91 6.93
CA VAL A 85 -29.82 -9.88 7.68
C VAL A 85 -30.71 -11.06 7.30
N ALA A 86 -30.92 -11.32 6.02
CA ALA A 86 -31.75 -12.44 5.56
C ALA A 86 -31.24 -13.80 6.04
N LYS A 87 -29.91 -14.03 6.00
CA LYS A 87 -29.29 -15.27 6.52
C LYS A 87 -29.51 -15.42 8.03
N LEU A 88 -29.33 -14.34 8.80
CA LEU A 88 -29.50 -14.36 10.25
C LEU A 88 -30.97 -14.48 10.68
N GLN A 89 -31.91 -13.89 9.92
CA GLN A 89 -33.35 -14.08 10.12
C GLN A 89 -33.74 -15.55 9.91
N ASN A 90 -33.24 -16.21 8.86
CA ASN A 90 -33.47 -17.65 8.67
C ASN A 90 -32.94 -18.50 9.83
N VAL A 91 -31.81 -18.11 10.44
CA VAL A 91 -31.29 -18.75 11.66
C VAL A 91 -32.23 -18.54 12.85
N GLN A 92 -32.78 -17.33 12.99
CA GLN A 92 -33.73 -16.97 14.05
C GLN A 92 -35.05 -17.73 13.91
N ASP A 93 -35.62 -17.79 12.71
CA ASP A 93 -36.91 -18.43 12.46
C ASP A 93 -36.84 -19.95 12.65
N ASN A 94 -35.71 -20.57 12.30
CA ASN A 94 -35.42 -21.97 12.58
C ASN A 94 -35.24 -22.29 14.08
N LYS A 95 -35.17 -21.29 14.98
CA LYS A 95 -35.25 -21.53 16.45
C LYS A 95 -36.70 -21.63 16.93
N SER A 96 -37.62 -20.90 16.33
CA SER A 96 -39.03 -20.82 16.74
C SER A 96 -39.80 -22.13 16.51
N GLU A 97 -39.34 -23.00 15.61
CA GLU A 97 -40.04 -24.27 15.29
C GLU A 97 -39.78 -25.43 16.27
N ILE A 98 -38.97 -25.23 17.32
CA ILE A 98 -38.69 -26.30 18.30
C ILE A 98 -39.83 -26.40 19.31
N ARG A 99 -40.83 -27.26 19.02
CA ARG A 99 -41.84 -27.68 20.00
C ARG A 99 -41.18 -28.35 21.22
N PRO A 100 -41.63 -28.04 22.46
CA PRO A 100 -41.07 -28.63 23.67
C PRO A 100 -41.59 -30.05 23.86
N GLY A 101 -40.93 -31.06 23.27
CA GLY A 101 -41.32 -32.44 23.51
C GLY A 101 -40.54 -33.49 22.74
N PHE A 102 -39.29 -33.76 23.15
CA PHE A 102 -38.73 -35.13 23.33
C PHE A 102 -37.22 -35.04 23.64
N PHE A 103 -36.81 -35.54 24.80
CA PHE A 103 -35.41 -35.57 25.26
C PHE A 103 -34.71 -36.83 24.71
N GLY A 104 -33.66 -36.65 23.89
CA GLY A 104 -32.75 -37.75 23.53
C GLY A 104 -31.74 -37.42 22.42
N PHE A 105 -32.15 -36.71 21.37
CA PHE A 105 -31.30 -36.37 20.21
C PHE A 105 -30.57 -35.01 20.33
N ARG A 106 -30.60 -34.41 21.53
CA ARG A 106 -30.35 -32.98 21.78
C ARG A 106 -28.90 -32.51 21.63
N ARG A 107 -27.90 -33.40 21.65
CA ARG A 107 -26.47 -33.01 21.54
C ARG A 107 -25.94 -32.96 20.11
N ARG A 108 -26.41 -33.84 19.22
CA ARG A 108 -25.88 -33.94 17.84
C ARG A 108 -26.44 -32.83 16.93
N ALA A 109 -27.74 -32.57 17.01
CA ALA A 109 -28.40 -31.49 16.27
C ALA A 109 -27.96 -30.07 16.71
N ARG A 110 -27.42 -29.91 17.93
CA ARG A 110 -26.80 -28.65 18.36
C ARG A 110 -25.46 -28.39 17.67
N GLY A 111 -24.68 -29.42 17.35
CA GLY A 111 -23.38 -29.29 16.68
C GLY A 111 -23.52 -28.78 15.25
N ASP A 112 -24.41 -29.40 14.47
CA ASP A 112 -24.61 -29.06 13.05
C ASP A 112 -25.28 -27.68 12.89
N LYS A 113 -26.22 -27.33 13.78
CA LYS A 113 -26.86 -26.00 13.79
C LYS A 113 -25.88 -24.89 14.22
N TRP A 114 -24.99 -25.19 15.16
CA TRP A 114 -23.97 -24.25 15.63
C TRP A 114 -22.85 -24.02 14.60
N ALA A 115 -22.50 -25.04 13.83
CA ALA A 115 -21.61 -24.88 12.67
C ALA A 115 -22.21 -23.92 11.62
N LEU A 116 -23.50 -24.07 11.31
CA LEU A 116 -24.21 -23.19 10.38
C LEU A 116 -24.28 -21.72 10.85
N GLU A 117 -24.52 -21.50 12.16
CA GLU A 117 -24.57 -20.18 12.78
C GLU A 117 -23.21 -19.46 12.71
N LYS A 118 -22.12 -20.21 12.93
CA LYS A 118 -20.76 -19.70 12.82
C LYS A 118 -20.36 -19.36 11.40
N ASP A 119 -20.64 -20.26 10.45
CA ASP A 119 -20.34 -20.03 9.04
C ASP A 119 -21.06 -18.76 8.53
N THR A 120 -22.25 -18.49 9.07
CA THR A 120 -23.00 -17.27 8.79
C THR A 120 -22.30 -16.04 9.36
N LEU A 121 -21.90 -16.03 10.65
CA LEU A 121 -21.17 -14.91 11.25
C LEU A 121 -19.81 -14.68 10.57
N ASP A 122 -19.09 -15.75 10.23
CA ASP A 122 -17.81 -15.69 9.51
C ASP A 122 -18.01 -15.20 8.07
N SER A 123 -19.15 -15.46 7.43
CA SER A 123 -19.54 -14.82 6.17
C SER A 123 -19.73 -13.31 6.36
N VAL A 124 -20.47 -12.88 7.38
CA VAL A 124 -20.73 -11.45 7.65
C VAL A 124 -19.44 -10.69 7.94
N ILE A 125 -18.54 -11.25 8.76
CA ILE A 125 -17.22 -10.68 9.04
C ILE A 125 -16.43 -10.50 7.74
N ARG A 126 -16.31 -11.58 6.95
CA ARG A 126 -15.59 -11.53 5.66
C ARG A 126 -16.17 -10.47 4.73
N ASP A 127 -17.50 -10.38 4.65
CA ASP A 127 -18.20 -9.44 3.78
C ASP A 127 -17.95 -7.97 4.18
N LEU A 128 -17.99 -7.68 5.48
CA LEU A 128 -17.70 -6.36 6.04
C LEU A 128 -16.22 -5.98 5.89
N GLU A 129 -15.30 -6.88 6.24
CA GLU A 129 -13.87 -6.64 6.10
C GLU A 129 -13.47 -6.45 4.63
N ASP A 130 -14.06 -7.22 3.72
CA ASP A 130 -13.85 -7.08 2.27
C ASP A 130 -14.35 -5.74 1.75
N TRP A 131 -15.54 -5.32 2.17
CA TRP A 131 -16.05 -4.00 1.81
C TRP A 131 -15.14 -2.88 2.33
N GLN A 132 -14.72 -2.94 3.61
CA GLN A 132 -13.83 -1.94 4.19
C GLN A 132 -12.50 -1.87 3.45
N ARG A 133 -11.91 -3.01 3.11
CA ARG A 133 -10.65 -3.06 2.37
C ARG A 133 -10.73 -2.35 1.02
N ARG A 134 -11.89 -2.47 0.34
CA ARG A 134 -12.16 -1.83 -0.95
C ARG A 134 -12.54 -0.35 -0.82
N CYS A 135 -13.20 0.04 0.26
CA CYS A 135 -13.62 1.42 0.53
C CYS A 135 -12.51 2.29 1.14
N ASP A 136 -11.55 1.69 1.85
CA ASP A 136 -10.48 2.41 2.54
C ASP A 136 -9.72 3.39 1.61
N PRO A 137 -9.29 3.02 0.40
CA PRO A 137 -8.59 3.96 -0.48
C PRO A 137 -9.41 5.20 -0.87
N SER A 138 -10.71 5.07 -1.16
CA SER A 138 -11.57 6.22 -1.49
C SER A 138 -11.85 7.09 -0.26
N TRP A 139 -11.97 6.47 0.93
CA TRP A 139 -12.01 7.18 2.21
C TRP A 139 -10.78 8.08 2.42
N PHE A 140 -9.59 7.61 2.08
CA PHE A 140 -8.37 8.41 2.27
C PHE A 140 -8.20 9.52 1.22
N LEU A 141 -8.81 9.39 0.04
CA LEU A 141 -8.90 10.50 -0.91
C LEU A 141 -9.76 11.65 -0.37
N ILE A 142 -10.83 11.37 0.38
CA ILE A 142 -11.64 12.41 1.05
C ILE A 142 -10.76 13.26 1.98
N MET A 143 -9.79 12.65 2.67
CA MET A 143 -8.88 13.37 3.57
C MET A 143 -8.02 14.42 2.85
N ARG A 144 -7.88 14.36 1.52
CA ARG A 144 -7.15 15.35 0.71
C ARG A 144 -7.98 16.58 0.33
N ILE A 145 -9.31 16.49 0.37
CA ILE A 145 -10.18 17.60 0.00
C ILE A 145 -10.00 18.73 1.01
N ALA A 146 -9.35 19.82 0.62
CA ALA A 146 -9.04 20.94 1.52
C ALA A 146 -10.29 21.76 1.88
N ASN A 147 -11.16 21.18 2.71
CA ASN A 147 -12.41 21.78 3.15
C ASN A 147 -12.60 21.66 4.68
N PRO A 148 -12.90 22.76 5.39
CA PRO A 148 -13.03 22.77 6.85
C PRO A 148 -14.15 21.86 7.38
N VAL A 149 -15.17 21.53 6.58
CA VAL A 149 -16.24 20.59 6.97
C VAL A 149 -15.65 19.24 7.37
N ILE A 150 -14.65 18.73 6.64
CA ILE A 150 -14.00 17.46 6.97
C ILE A 150 -13.33 17.53 8.35
N ASP A 151 -12.70 18.67 8.66
CA ASP A 151 -12.00 18.91 9.91
C ASP A 151 -12.97 18.98 11.10
N GLU A 152 -14.09 19.70 10.94
CA GLU A 152 -15.15 19.77 11.96
C GLU A 152 -15.79 18.40 12.21
N GLU A 153 -16.05 17.64 11.15
CA GLU A 153 -16.68 16.33 11.24
C GLU A 153 -15.76 15.27 11.89
N LEU A 154 -14.45 15.31 11.58
CA LEU A 154 -13.45 14.50 12.28
C LEU A 154 -13.40 14.84 13.78
N GLN A 155 -13.39 16.13 14.14
CA GLN A 155 -13.40 16.55 15.55
C GLN A 155 -14.66 16.11 16.30
N LYS A 156 -15.83 16.24 15.67
CA LYS A 156 -17.10 15.74 16.25
C LYS A 156 -17.07 14.23 16.45
N ALA A 157 -16.52 13.49 15.49
CA ALA A 157 -16.41 12.04 15.57
C ALA A 157 -15.41 11.59 16.67
N GLU A 158 -14.27 12.27 16.80
CA GLU A 158 -13.29 12.03 17.87
C GLU A 158 -13.89 12.33 19.25
N ALA A 159 -14.57 13.47 19.41
CA ALA A 159 -15.25 13.83 20.66
C ALA A 159 -16.36 12.83 21.04
N ALA A 160 -17.12 12.34 20.07
CA ALA A 160 -18.13 11.30 20.29
C ALA A 160 -17.50 9.95 20.72
N ALA A 161 -16.33 9.61 20.16
CA ALA A 161 -15.59 8.41 20.56
C ALA A 161 -15.04 8.51 21.98
N GLU A 162 -14.53 9.68 22.39
CA GLU A 162 -14.05 9.95 23.75
C GLU A 162 -15.18 9.95 24.80
N ALA A 163 -16.39 10.35 24.41
CA ALA A 163 -17.57 10.36 25.28
C ALA A 163 -18.18 8.97 25.53
N THR A 164 -17.76 7.94 24.77
CA THR A 164 -18.27 6.57 24.93
C THR A 164 -17.43 5.83 26.00
N PRO A 165 -18.04 5.26 27.07
CA PRO A 165 -17.29 4.55 28.11
C PRO A 165 -16.44 3.42 27.52
N ALA A 166 -15.17 3.36 27.92
CA ALA A 166 -14.19 2.36 27.48
C ALA A 166 -14.53 0.95 27.99
N THR A 167 -15.55 0.30 27.42
CA THR A 167 -15.91 -1.09 27.77
C THR A 167 -15.44 -2.12 26.75
N SER A 168 -14.67 -1.72 25.73
CA SER A 168 -14.17 -2.65 24.71
C SER A 168 -12.92 -2.16 23.98
N THR A 169 -11.86 -1.81 24.70
CA THR A 169 -10.52 -1.85 24.09
C THR A 169 -10.10 -3.30 23.99
N ILE A 170 -10.30 -3.90 22.83
CA ILE A 170 -9.83 -5.24 22.49
C ILE A 170 -8.30 -5.21 22.53
N THR A 171 -7.72 -5.65 23.65
CA THR A 171 -6.39 -6.23 23.65
C THR A 171 -6.50 -7.55 22.88
N GLY A 172 -6.21 -7.52 21.58
CA GLY A 172 -6.09 -8.75 20.79
C GLY A 172 -5.16 -9.72 21.53
N ARG A 173 -5.58 -10.98 21.64
CA ARG A 173 -4.94 -12.05 22.45
C ARG A 173 -3.53 -12.45 21.97
N PHE A 174 -2.92 -11.69 21.06
CA PHE A 174 -1.58 -11.92 20.53
C PHE A 174 -0.65 -10.70 20.77
N GLY A 175 -0.01 -10.72 21.95
CA GLY A 175 1.22 -9.97 22.20
C GLY A 175 1.08 -8.52 22.65
N ARG A 176 1.96 -8.11 23.57
CA ARG A 176 2.20 -6.71 23.98
C ARG A 176 2.61 -5.85 22.78
N GLY A 177 1.65 -5.38 21.99
CA GLY A 177 1.82 -4.35 20.98
C GLY A 177 1.08 -3.07 21.38
N PRO A 178 1.48 -1.89 20.88
CA PRO A 178 0.67 -0.69 21.03
C PRO A 178 -0.73 -0.92 20.41
N PRO A 179 -1.79 -0.32 20.98
CA PRO A 179 -3.14 -0.45 20.44
C PRO A 179 -3.20 0.01 18.98
N CYS A 180 -3.92 -0.74 18.14
CA CYS A 180 -4.15 -0.34 16.74
C CYS A 180 -4.89 1.02 16.74
N PRO A 181 -4.41 2.04 16.01
CA PRO A 181 -5.06 3.34 16.01
C PRO A 181 -6.49 3.22 15.48
N SER A 182 -7.44 3.93 16.10
CA SER A 182 -8.80 3.96 15.59
C SER A 182 -8.82 4.53 14.16
N PRO A 183 -9.76 4.14 13.30
CA PRO A 183 -9.88 4.68 11.94
C PRO A 183 -9.97 6.20 11.91
N LEU A 184 -10.59 6.82 12.93
CA LEU A 184 -10.64 8.28 13.11
C LEU A 184 -9.28 8.86 13.44
N SER A 185 -8.55 8.25 14.38
CA SER A 185 -7.19 8.69 14.72
C SER A 185 -6.27 8.60 13.51
N LEU A 186 -6.44 7.59 12.66
CA LEU A 186 -5.72 7.42 11.41
C LEU A 186 -6.11 8.48 10.37
N ALA A 187 -7.42 8.72 10.18
CA ALA A 187 -7.95 9.71 9.25
C ALA A 187 -7.60 11.14 9.66
N GLY A 188 -7.82 11.50 10.93
CA GLY A 188 -7.37 12.74 11.54
C GLY A 188 -5.84 12.88 11.50
N GLY A 189 -5.12 11.77 11.59
CA GLY A 189 -3.69 11.69 11.38
C GLY A 189 -3.22 12.08 9.99
N ILE A 190 -3.85 11.50 8.97
CA ILE A 190 -3.61 11.88 7.58
C ILE A 190 -4.00 13.34 7.35
N ARG A 191 -5.15 13.75 7.88
CA ARG A 191 -5.65 15.12 7.73
C ARG A 191 -4.71 16.15 8.30
N ASP A 192 -4.24 15.94 9.53
CA ASP A 192 -3.22 16.77 10.17
C ASP A 192 -1.90 16.79 9.39
N ALA A 193 -1.50 15.63 8.86
CA ALA A 193 -0.28 15.50 8.05
C ALA A 193 -0.35 16.26 6.73
N LEU A 194 -1.55 16.42 6.15
CA LEU A 194 -1.80 17.17 4.93
C LEU A 194 -1.92 18.69 5.16
N ARG A 195 -2.13 19.16 6.39
CA ARG A 195 -2.17 20.59 6.72
C ARG A 195 -0.76 21.20 6.60
N ARG A 196 -0.64 22.25 5.77
CA ARG A 196 0.62 22.98 5.56
C ARG A 196 1.16 23.69 6.83
N ASN A 197 0.28 24.06 7.77
CA ASN A 197 0.61 24.90 8.93
C ASN A 197 0.51 24.16 10.29
N GLY A 198 0.78 22.85 10.33
CA GLY A 198 0.77 22.08 11.58
C GLY A 198 1.83 22.56 12.60
N PRO A 199 1.67 22.26 13.90
CA PRO A 199 2.63 22.69 14.93
C PRO A 199 4.04 22.21 14.60
N HIS A 200 5.00 23.14 14.54
CA HIS A 200 6.42 22.91 14.27
C HIS A 200 7.10 22.16 15.43
N ARG A 201 6.76 20.89 15.66
CA ARG A 201 7.59 19.98 16.46
C ARG A 201 8.76 19.53 15.59
N SER A 202 9.99 19.64 16.09
CA SER A 202 11.16 19.17 15.35
C SER A 202 11.03 17.67 15.06
N VAL A 203 11.12 17.30 13.79
CA VAL A 203 11.22 15.90 13.34
C VAL A 203 12.67 15.45 13.19
N PHE A 204 13.63 16.39 13.26
CA PHE A 204 15.04 16.08 13.17
C PHE A 204 15.54 15.59 14.52
N LEU A 205 16.09 14.38 14.52
CA LEU A 205 16.62 13.70 15.69
C LEU A 205 18.10 14.05 15.87
N PRO A 206 18.62 14.06 17.11
CA PRO A 206 20.06 14.07 17.33
C PRO A 206 20.69 12.78 16.78
N GLU A 207 22.01 12.78 16.59
CA GLU A 207 22.74 11.56 16.24
C GLU A 207 22.45 10.47 17.29
N MET A 208 22.14 9.26 16.81
CA MET A 208 21.81 8.11 17.65
C MET A 208 22.84 7.00 17.43
N PRO A 209 23.45 6.42 18.48
CA PRO A 209 24.35 5.29 18.34
C PRO A 209 23.55 4.02 18.02
N LEU A 210 23.46 3.69 16.74
CA LEU A 210 22.76 2.51 16.22
C LEU A 210 23.77 1.46 15.74
N ASP A 211 23.47 0.19 16.00
CA ASP A 211 24.06 -0.93 15.27
C ASP A 211 23.25 -1.12 13.99
N THR A 212 23.91 -1.20 12.84
CA THR A 212 23.24 -1.33 11.55
C THR A 212 23.69 -2.58 10.81
N SER A 213 22.76 -3.27 10.15
CA SER A 213 23.04 -4.36 9.22
C SER A 213 22.44 -4.06 7.85
N ALA A 214 23.17 -4.38 6.78
CA ALA A 214 22.69 -4.16 5.42
C ALA A 214 21.52 -5.10 5.09
N ILE A 215 20.56 -4.61 4.31
CA ILE A 215 19.55 -5.45 3.64
C ILE A 215 20.05 -5.65 2.20
N PRO A 216 20.26 -6.89 1.74
CA PRO A 216 20.75 -7.14 0.39
C PRO A 216 19.90 -6.47 -0.68
N PHE A 217 20.58 -5.88 -1.67
CA PHE A 217 19.96 -5.13 -2.77
C PHE A 217 19.02 -4.00 -2.32
N SER A 218 19.18 -3.44 -1.12
CA SER A 218 18.42 -2.26 -0.70
C SER A 218 19.35 -1.15 -0.22
N THR A 219 18.91 0.09 -0.40
CA THR A 219 19.54 1.26 0.23
C THR A 219 19.16 1.38 1.71
N ALA A 220 18.07 0.72 2.11
CA ALA A 220 17.64 0.63 3.49
C ALA A 220 18.51 -0.35 4.30
N LYS A 221 18.62 -0.10 5.60
CA LYS A 221 19.36 -0.94 6.55
C LYS A 221 18.50 -1.29 7.73
N THR A 222 18.66 -2.47 8.30
CA THR A 222 18.12 -2.74 9.64
C THR A 222 19.01 -2.07 10.67
N ALA A 223 18.40 -1.56 11.74
CA ALA A 223 19.14 -0.93 12.81
C ALA A 223 18.52 -1.22 14.18
N ARG A 224 19.36 -1.25 15.20
CA ARG A 224 18.93 -1.38 16.60
C ARG A 224 19.71 -0.44 17.48
N LYS A 225 19.13 -0.03 18.61
CA LYS A 225 19.83 0.83 19.56
C LYS A 225 20.93 0.03 20.26
N LYS A 226 22.12 0.60 20.39
CA LYS A 226 23.19 0.04 21.24
C LYS A 226 22.77 0.15 22.72
N THR A 227 22.04 -0.83 23.25
CA THR A 227 21.69 -0.90 24.68
C THR A 227 22.03 -2.27 25.27
N SER A 228 22.32 -2.31 26.57
CA SER A 228 22.66 -3.52 27.34
C SER A 228 21.44 -4.40 27.69
N SER A 229 20.26 -4.11 27.15
CA SER A 229 18.98 -4.72 27.53
C SER A 229 18.38 -5.54 26.38
N ASP A 230 17.88 -6.73 26.70
CA ASP A 230 17.37 -7.77 25.78
C ASP A 230 16.07 -7.40 25.00
N HIS A 231 15.60 -6.14 25.12
CA HIS A 231 14.37 -5.64 24.49
C HIS A 231 14.64 -4.47 23.53
N SER A 232 15.73 -4.53 22.76
CA SER A 232 16.07 -3.47 21.81
C SER A 232 14.98 -3.32 20.74
N THR A 233 14.46 -2.10 20.59
CA THR A 233 13.58 -1.74 19.47
C THR A 233 14.36 -1.77 18.17
N TRP A 234 13.77 -2.39 17.14
CA TRP A 234 14.29 -2.42 15.78
C TRP A 234 13.76 -1.27 14.94
N TYR A 235 14.63 -0.79 14.04
CA TYR A 235 14.37 0.29 13.10
C TYR A 235 14.82 -0.13 11.70
N ILE A 236 14.27 0.53 10.70
CA ILE A 236 14.74 0.53 9.33
C ILE A 236 15.27 1.94 9.04
N LEU A 237 16.54 2.03 8.66
CA LEU A 237 17.16 3.29 8.26
C LEU A 237 17.11 3.42 6.75
N ASP A 238 16.43 4.45 6.28
CA ASP A 238 16.38 4.77 4.85
C ASP A 238 17.23 6.01 4.57
N THR A 239 18.20 5.86 3.68
CA THR A 239 19.25 6.86 3.46
C THR A 239 18.94 7.68 2.21
N LEU A 240 18.70 8.98 2.40
CA LEU A 240 18.63 9.97 1.34
C LEU A 240 19.97 10.70 1.23
N LYS A 241 20.65 10.53 0.10
CA LYS A 241 21.87 11.29 -0.23
C LYS A 241 21.54 12.35 -1.27
N PHE A 242 22.11 13.53 -1.13
CA PHE A 242 21.98 14.58 -2.14
C PHE A 242 23.29 15.35 -2.32
N HIS A 243 23.50 15.90 -3.51
CA HIS A 243 24.62 16.81 -3.73
C HIS A 243 24.31 18.18 -3.13
N PRO A 244 25.16 18.68 -2.20
CA PRO A 244 24.92 19.94 -1.51
C PRO A 244 24.94 21.11 -2.49
N GLY A 245 23.95 21.99 -2.39
CA GLY A 245 23.75 23.09 -3.34
C GLY A 245 22.60 24.02 -2.94
N PRO A 246 22.11 24.87 -3.86
CA PRO A 246 21.08 25.87 -3.56
C PRO A 246 19.76 25.27 -3.06
N ASP A 247 19.47 24.01 -3.40
CA ASP A 247 18.21 23.33 -3.09
C ASP A 247 18.18 22.66 -1.70
N THR A 248 19.22 22.83 -0.88
CA THR A 248 19.35 22.13 0.41
C THR A 248 18.16 22.45 1.35
N SER A 249 17.62 23.66 1.31
CA SER A 249 16.43 24.05 2.09
C SER A 249 15.19 23.30 1.63
N ALA A 250 14.93 23.23 0.31
CA ALA A 250 13.79 22.54 -0.25
C ALA A 250 13.80 21.04 0.08
N VAL A 251 14.95 20.37 -0.03
CA VAL A 251 15.11 18.96 0.37
C VAL A 251 14.89 18.79 1.88
N THR A 252 15.37 19.73 2.70
CA THR A 252 15.15 19.70 4.15
C THR A 252 13.65 19.82 4.49
N ASP A 253 12.92 20.66 3.76
CA ASP A 253 11.48 20.84 3.94
C ASP A 253 10.70 19.60 3.48
N ASP A 254 11.04 19.01 2.34
CA ASP A 254 10.48 17.74 1.86
C ASP A 254 10.69 16.61 2.88
N VAL A 255 11.91 16.47 3.42
CA VAL A 255 12.23 15.48 4.47
C VAL A 255 11.43 15.74 5.74
N ARG A 256 11.29 17.02 6.13
CA ARG A 256 10.50 17.37 7.30
C ARG A 256 9.03 16.97 7.10
N ASP A 257 8.51 17.25 5.92
CA ASP A 257 7.13 16.96 5.59
C ASP A 257 6.88 15.46 5.52
N LEU A 258 7.71 14.70 4.81
CA LEU A 258 7.56 13.24 4.74
C LEU A 258 7.65 12.60 6.12
N ALA A 259 8.64 12.97 6.94
CA ALA A 259 8.78 12.43 8.29
C ALA A 259 7.54 12.74 9.16
N ARG A 260 6.93 13.93 9.00
CA ARG A 260 5.69 14.28 9.69
C ARG A 260 4.51 13.42 9.23
N LYS A 261 4.35 13.21 7.92
CA LYS A 261 3.24 12.41 7.37
C LYS A 261 3.38 10.94 7.73
N LEU A 262 4.58 10.38 7.59
CA LEU A 262 4.87 8.99 7.94
C LEU A 262 4.84 8.72 9.44
N LYS A 263 4.91 9.73 10.31
CA LYS A 263 4.86 9.52 11.76
C LYS A 263 3.58 8.82 12.23
N ARG A 264 2.45 9.13 11.58
CA ARG A 264 1.14 8.53 11.87
C ARG A 264 0.80 7.37 10.93
N ALA A 265 1.72 6.94 10.09
CA ALA A 265 1.50 5.81 9.19
C ALA A 265 1.37 4.50 9.99
N ASP A 266 0.27 3.78 9.79
CA ASP A 266 0.15 2.40 10.21
C ASP A 266 0.75 1.50 9.11
N PRO A 267 1.82 0.74 9.38
CA PRO A 267 2.51 -0.05 8.36
C PRO A 267 1.65 -1.15 7.78
N PHE A 268 0.72 -1.70 8.56
CA PHE A 268 -0.18 -2.72 8.05
C PHE A 268 -1.30 -2.11 7.22
N THR A 269 -1.79 -0.91 7.50
CA THR A 269 -2.82 -0.29 6.66
C THR A 269 -2.21 0.24 5.36
N PHE A 270 -1.06 0.92 5.47
CA PHE A 270 -0.50 1.67 4.34
C PHE A 270 0.62 0.98 3.58
N GLY A 271 1.23 -0.08 4.12
CA GLY A 271 2.51 -0.58 3.58
C GLY A 271 3.64 0.45 3.70
N LEU A 272 3.48 1.47 4.54
CA LEU A 272 4.45 2.54 4.80
C LEU A 272 4.86 2.51 6.27
N LEU A 273 6.16 2.43 6.53
CA LEU A 273 6.66 2.33 7.90
C LEU A 273 6.48 3.65 8.67
N SER A 274 6.08 3.53 9.94
CA SER A 274 5.95 4.68 10.84
C SER A 274 7.31 5.37 11.05
N CYS A 275 7.38 6.67 10.79
CA CYS A 275 8.60 7.45 10.93
C CYS A 275 8.75 8.01 12.36
N VAL A 276 9.89 7.74 12.99
CA VAL A 276 10.26 8.34 14.28
C VAL A 276 10.77 9.77 14.09
N GLY A 277 11.53 9.99 13.01
CA GLY A 277 12.12 11.26 12.64
C GLY A 277 13.25 11.08 11.61
N ALA A 278 14.02 12.12 11.38
CA ALA A 278 15.13 12.12 10.42
C ALA A 278 16.44 12.56 11.09
N ILE A 279 17.54 11.87 10.84
CA ILE A 279 18.89 12.28 11.27
C ILE A 279 19.55 13.03 10.12
N ARG A 280 20.23 14.14 10.41
CA ARG A 280 21.00 14.91 9.43
C ARG A 280 22.40 14.32 9.29
N VAL A 281 22.81 14.01 8.06
CA VAL A 281 24.12 13.44 7.76
C VAL A 281 25.06 14.53 7.26
N PHE A 282 26.16 14.74 7.97
CA PHE A 282 27.15 15.75 7.63
C PHE A 282 28.49 15.12 7.26
N GLU A 283 29.13 15.62 6.21
CA GLU A 283 30.52 15.32 5.86
C GLU A 283 31.42 16.51 6.21
N ARG A 284 32.66 16.22 6.60
CA ARG A 284 33.67 17.26 6.79
C ARG A 284 34.16 17.72 5.42
N VAL A 285 34.16 19.04 5.21
CA VAL A 285 34.77 19.61 4.02
C VAL A 285 36.29 19.46 4.13
N PRO A 286 36.97 18.90 3.12
CA PRO A 286 38.43 18.77 3.14
C PRO A 286 39.09 20.12 3.41
N GLN A 287 40.14 20.13 4.23
CA GLN A 287 40.96 21.32 4.55
C GLN A 287 40.24 22.45 5.31
N THR A 288 38.98 22.28 5.73
CA THR A 288 38.29 23.22 6.62
C THR A 288 37.75 22.51 7.87
N LYS A 289 37.34 23.29 8.89
CA LYS A 289 36.62 22.76 10.07
C LYS A 289 35.12 22.65 9.84
N GLU A 290 34.63 22.99 8.65
CA GLU A 290 33.21 23.06 8.34
C GLU A 290 32.62 21.68 8.08
N LYS A 291 31.37 21.50 8.51
CA LYS A 291 30.54 20.33 8.22
C LYS A 291 29.49 20.73 7.19
N ARG A 292 29.42 19.99 6.09
CA ARG A 292 28.43 20.19 5.04
C ARG A 292 27.37 19.10 5.14
N LEU A 293 26.10 19.49 5.14
CA LEU A 293 24.99 18.54 5.08
C LEU A 293 25.01 17.84 3.72
N VAL A 294 25.02 16.51 3.70
CA VAL A 294 25.11 15.69 2.47
C VAL A 294 23.94 14.71 2.32
N GLY A 295 23.10 14.60 3.34
CA GLY A 295 22.00 13.65 3.34
C GLY A 295 21.19 13.64 4.61
N PHE A 296 20.23 12.74 4.64
CA PHE A 296 19.37 12.44 5.76
C PHE A 296 19.20 10.93 5.90
N GLU A 297 19.02 10.46 7.12
CA GLU A 297 18.58 9.10 7.41
C GLU A 297 17.20 9.17 8.05
N LEU A 298 16.18 8.66 7.36
CA LEU A 298 14.86 8.48 7.93
C LEU A 298 14.90 7.28 8.88
N VAL A 299 14.49 7.48 10.12
CA VAL A 299 14.43 6.45 11.15
C VAL A 299 13.01 5.90 11.19
N LEU A 300 12.80 4.78 10.53
CA LEU A 300 11.50 4.11 10.41
C LEU A 300 11.40 3.00 11.46
N ARG A 301 10.24 2.83 12.08
CA ARG A 301 10.02 1.76 13.06
C ARG A 301 9.82 0.42 12.34
N ALA A 302 10.51 -0.62 12.78
CA ALA A 302 10.20 -1.96 12.30
C ALA A 302 8.76 -2.36 12.68
N PRO A 303 7.99 -2.99 11.77
CA PRO A 303 6.59 -3.32 12.03
C PRO A 303 6.46 -4.29 13.21
N GLY A 304 5.50 -4.04 14.10
CA GLY A 304 5.28 -4.86 15.28
C GLY A 304 4.88 -6.30 14.92
N GLY A 305 5.55 -7.29 15.52
CA GLY A 305 5.32 -8.70 15.21
C GLY A 305 5.99 -9.19 13.91
N VAL A 306 6.78 -8.34 13.25
CA VAL A 306 7.69 -8.75 12.17
C VAL A 306 9.11 -8.80 12.74
N ASP A 307 9.80 -9.91 12.49
CA ASP A 307 11.24 -9.98 12.77
C ASP A 307 11.98 -9.11 11.75
N ALA A 308 12.60 -8.03 12.22
CA ALA A 308 13.35 -7.11 11.38
C ALA A 308 14.50 -7.80 10.65
N GLN A 309 15.05 -8.88 11.21
CA GLN A 309 16.12 -9.65 10.58
C GLN A 309 15.62 -10.58 9.46
N ALA A 310 14.32 -10.88 9.43
CA ALA A 310 13.68 -11.66 8.37
C ALA A 310 13.20 -10.81 7.19
N LEU A 311 13.40 -9.49 7.23
CA LEU A 311 13.10 -8.59 6.12
C LEU A 311 14.19 -8.70 5.05
N CYS A 312 13.77 -8.95 3.82
CA CYS A 312 14.61 -8.89 2.62
C CYS A 312 14.03 -7.90 1.61
N SER A 313 14.81 -7.50 0.61
CA SER A 313 14.25 -6.76 -0.54
C SER A 313 13.48 -7.71 -1.45
N LEU A 314 12.51 -7.19 -2.21
CA LEU A 314 11.83 -7.95 -3.25
C LEU A 314 12.84 -8.44 -4.30
N ARG A 315 13.88 -7.66 -4.61
CA ARG A 315 14.98 -8.10 -5.49
C ARG A 315 15.65 -9.38 -4.97
N GLU A 316 16.03 -9.41 -3.69
CA GLU A 316 16.63 -10.58 -3.07
C GLU A 316 15.72 -11.81 -3.17
N LEU A 317 14.42 -11.60 -2.94
CA LEU A 317 13.42 -12.65 -3.00
C LEU A 317 13.25 -13.22 -4.42
N LEU A 318 13.27 -12.37 -5.45
CA LEU A 318 13.19 -12.80 -6.86
C LEU A 318 14.46 -13.57 -7.28
N VAL A 319 15.65 -13.06 -6.97
CA VAL A 319 16.94 -13.67 -7.37
C VAL A 319 17.15 -15.02 -6.68
N LYS A 320 16.95 -15.14 -5.36
CA LYS A 320 17.13 -16.41 -4.63
C LYS A 320 16.27 -17.55 -5.17
N SER A 321 15.11 -17.24 -5.73
CA SER A 321 14.22 -18.25 -6.33
C SER A 321 14.71 -18.72 -7.71
N ALA A 322 15.43 -17.88 -8.45
CA ALA A 322 16.00 -18.22 -9.76
C ALA A 322 17.22 -19.15 -9.63
N ASP A 323 18.04 -18.97 -8.59
CA ASP A 323 19.25 -19.76 -8.33
C ASP A 323 18.98 -21.19 -7.80
N GLY A 324 17.73 -21.65 -7.81
CA GLY A 324 17.32 -22.97 -7.32
C GLY A 324 17.36 -23.13 -5.79
N GLY A 325 17.72 -22.08 -5.04
CA GLY A 325 17.82 -22.09 -3.59
C GLY A 325 16.54 -21.71 -2.83
N GLY A 326 15.56 -21.09 -3.51
CA GLY A 326 14.30 -20.63 -2.91
C GLY A 326 13.05 -21.29 -3.50
N ALA A 327 12.05 -21.59 -2.67
CA ALA A 327 10.75 -22.06 -3.15
C ALA A 327 10.03 -20.92 -3.89
N VAL A 328 9.58 -21.19 -5.11
CA VAL A 328 8.68 -20.29 -5.85
C VAL A 328 7.40 -20.09 -5.04
N PRO A 329 6.98 -18.86 -4.73
CA PRO A 329 5.80 -18.64 -3.93
C PRO A 329 4.53 -18.99 -4.71
N SER A 330 3.48 -19.33 -3.96
CA SER A 330 2.15 -19.58 -4.52
C SER A 330 1.61 -18.36 -5.26
N LEU A 331 0.68 -18.61 -6.20
CA LEU A 331 -0.02 -17.56 -6.92
C LEU A 331 -0.71 -16.57 -5.97
N THR A 332 -1.34 -17.09 -4.90
CA THR A 332 -1.93 -16.28 -3.82
C THR A 332 -0.94 -15.30 -3.23
N ARG A 333 0.28 -15.77 -2.94
CA ARG A 333 1.32 -14.92 -2.37
C ARG A 333 1.77 -13.83 -3.34
N ARG A 334 1.89 -14.14 -4.63
CA ARG A 334 2.22 -13.14 -5.67
C ARG A 334 1.15 -12.07 -5.80
N VAL A 335 -0.13 -12.46 -5.81
CA VAL A 335 -1.26 -11.51 -5.86
C VAL A 335 -1.31 -10.65 -4.60
N CYS A 336 -1.09 -11.21 -3.41
CA CYS A 336 -1.01 -10.42 -2.18
C CYS A 336 0.14 -9.40 -2.23
N LEU A 337 1.33 -9.79 -2.69
CA LEU A 337 2.47 -8.86 -2.83
C LEU A 337 2.15 -7.69 -3.78
N ALA A 338 1.50 -8.00 -4.90
CA ALA A 338 1.03 -6.99 -5.87
C ALA A 338 0.02 -6.02 -5.26
N GLN A 339 -1.00 -6.55 -4.56
CA GLN A 339 -2.00 -5.75 -3.85
C GLN A 339 -1.36 -4.85 -2.78
N GLU A 340 -0.42 -5.38 -1.99
CA GLU A 340 0.29 -4.64 -0.93
C GLU A 340 1.17 -3.52 -1.51
N LEU A 341 1.88 -3.80 -2.61
CA LEU A 341 2.72 -2.80 -3.28
C LEU A 341 1.89 -1.68 -3.90
N ALA A 342 0.82 -2.03 -4.63
CA ALA A 342 -0.10 -1.03 -5.19
C ALA A 342 -0.68 -0.14 -4.08
N LYS A 343 -0.98 -0.72 -2.89
CA LYS A 343 -1.55 0.02 -1.74
C LYS A 343 -0.54 1.05 -1.25
N SER A 344 0.71 0.63 -1.08
CA SER A 344 1.81 1.52 -0.67
C SER A 344 1.97 2.71 -1.62
N VAL A 345 1.90 2.49 -2.93
CA VAL A 345 2.02 3.55 -3.95
C VAL A 345 0.82 4.50 -3.90
N SER A 346 -0.40 3.99 -3.81
CA SER A 346 -1.61 4.82 -3.68
C SER A 346 -1.56 5.72 -2.44
N TYR A 347 -1.07 5.20 -1.32
CA TYR A 347 -0.94 6.00 -0.10
C TYR A 347 0.16 7.05 -0.18
N MET A 348 1.27 6.77 -0.84
CA MET A 348 2.29 7.78 -1.13
C MET A 348 1.70 8.95 -1.93
N HIS A 349 0.90 8.65 -2.96
CA HIS A 349 0.22 9.67 -3.77
C HIS A 349 -0.85 10.41 -2.98
N THR A 350 -1.54 9.71 -2.07
CA THR A 350 -2.51 10.32 -1.14
C THR A 350 -1.86 11.34 -0.22
N PHE A 351 -0.62 11.07 0.21
CA PHE A 351 0.19 12.01 0.98
C PHE A 351 0.80 13.14 0.14
N ASP A 352 0.44 13.27 -1.13
CA ASP A 352 0.95 14.31 -2.03
C ASP A 352 2.48 14.24 -2.23
N PHE A 353 3.01 13.01 -2.30
CA PHE A 353 4.40 12.71 -2.60
C PHE A 353 4.51 11.85 -3.86
N VAL A 354 5.60 12.05 -4.59
CA VAL A 354 6.07 11.10 -5.62
C VAL A 354 7.29 10.37 -5.08
N HIS A 355 7.35 9.05 -5.29
CA HIS A 355 8.41 8.20 -4.74
C HIS A 355 9.70 8.29 -5.58
N LYS A 356 9.56 8.25 -6.92
CA LYS A 356 10.63 8.30 -7.93
C LYS A 356 11.63 7.13 -7.97
N ASN A 357 11.48 6.15 -7.08
CA ASN A 357 12.38 5.01 -6.97
C ASN A 357 11.61 3.72 -6.65
N ILE A 358 10.44 3.51 -7.26
CA ILE A 358 9.69 2.26 -7.11
C ILE A 358 10.39 1.20 -7.96
N CYS A 359 10.98 0.21 -7.29
CA CYS A 359 11.72 -0.90 -7.89
C CYS A 359 11.83 -2.04 -6.87
N PRO A 360 12.21 -3.26 -7.25
CA PRO A 360 12.34 -4.38 -6.31
C PRO A 360 13.31 -4.13 -5.12
N GLU A 361 14.29 -3.24 -5.27
CA GLU A 361 15.23 -2.82 -4.23
C GLU A 361 14.58 -1.93 -3.14
N SER A 362 13.48 -1.26 -3.48
CA SER A 362 12.77 -0.32 -2.62
C SER A 362 11.53 -0.92 -1.95
N VAL A 363 11.29 -2.22 -2.13
CA VAL A 363 10.21 -2.96 -1.48
C VAL A 363 10.82 -3.97 -0.51
N LEU A 364 10.58 -3.79 0.78
CA LEU A 364 10.93 -4.80 1.79
C LEU A 364 9.81 -5.82 1.90
N VAL A 365 10.15 -7.09 2.03
CA VAL A 365 9.21 -8.19 2.21
C VAL A 365 9.61 -8.99 3.44
N ASN A 366 8.64 -9.34 4.28
CA ASN A 366 8.83 -10.29 5.36
C ASN A 366 8.91 -11.71 4.78
N ASN A 367 10.09 -12.33 4.92
CA ASN A 367 10.37 -13.69 4.48
C ASN A 367 10.38 -14.69 5.66
N SER A 368 9.71 -14.37 6.78
CA SER A 368 9.59 -15.28 7.90
C SER A 368 8.82 -16.55 7.50
N THR A 369 9.44 -17.70 7.73
CA THR A 369 8.85 -19.03 7.50
C THR A 369 8.03 -19.52 8.70
N ASN A 370 7.81 -18.69 9.72
CA ASN A 370 7.13 -19.11 10.94
C ASN A 370 5.66 -19.49 10.63
N PRO A 371 5.27 -20.77 10.77
CA PRO A 371 3.91 -21.23 10.48
C PRO A 371 2.86 -20.65 11.44
N ASP A 372 3.28 -20.16 12.62
CA ASP A 372 2.42 -19.51 13.62
C ASP A 372 2.22 -18.00 13.34
N SER A 373 2.94 -17.45 12.36
CA SER A 373 2.67 -16.09 11.86
C SER A 373 1.28 -16.06 11.22
N PRO A 374 0.40 -15.10 11.57
CA PRO A 374 -0.89 -14.98 10.92
C PRO A 374 -0.70 -14.91 9.41
N ARG A 375 -1.17 -15.93 8.68
CA ARG A 375 -1.00 -16.06 7.22
C ARG A 375 -1.59 -14.87 6.43
N ASN A 376 -2.46 -14.08 7.07
CA ASN A 376 -3.13 -12.91 6.52
C ASN A 376 -2.49 -11.56 6.87
N ARG A 377 -1.31 -11.53 7.50
CA ARG A 377 -0.64 -10.25 7.77
C ARG A 377 0.12 -9.77 6.55
N ARG A 378 -0.24 -8.56 6.11
CA ARG A 378 0.50 -7.80 5.11
C ARG A 378 1.98 -7.76 5.46
N SER A 379 2.79 -7.83 4.43
CA SER A 379 4.17 -8.31 4.55
C SER A 379 5.16 -7.51 3.73
N SER A 380 4.70 -6.64 2.83
CA SER A 380 5.53 -5.73 2.08
C SER A 380 5.46 -4.30 2.61
N PHE A 381 6.59 -3.61 2.56
CA PHE A 381 6.74 -2.24 3.03
C PHE A 381 7.59 -1.45 2.04
N LEU A 382 7.07 -0.32 1.56
CA LEU A 382 7.81 0.57 0.67
C LEU A 382 8.82 1.40 1.46
N VAL A 383 10.05 1.40 0.99
CA VAL A 383 11.21 2.16 1.47
C VAL A 383 11.94 2.75 0.27
N GLY A 384 13.18 3.22 0.42
CA GLY A 384 13.97 3.74 -0.68
C GLY A 384 13.54 5.16 -1.06
N PHE A 385 13.20 5.97 -0.06
CA PHE A 385 12.90 7.40 -0.14
C PHE A 385 14.18 8.21 -0.44
N GLY A 386 15.04 7.76 -1.35
CA GLY A 386 16.29 8.44 -1.74
C GLY A 386 16.07 9.60 -2.71
N SER A 387 14.94 9.59 -3.44
CA SER A 387 14.64 10.54 -4.53
C SER A 387 13.23 11.14 -4.47
N PHE A 388 12.49 10.93 -3.37
CA PHE A 388 11.12 11.44 -3.23
C PHE A 388 11.08 12.98 -3.24
N ARG A 389 9.91 13.55 -3.51
CA ARG A 389 9.63 14.98 -3.32
C ARG A 389 8.15 15.22 -3.11
N SER A 390 7.77 16.34 -2.49
CA SER A 390 6.38 16.80 -2.54
C SER A 390 5.92 16.97 -4.00
N ALA A 391 4.69 16.58 -4.32
CA ALA A 391 4.15 16.62 -5.67
C ALA A 391 4.17 18.04 -6.29
N GLY A 392 3.98 19.07 -5.46
CA GLY A 392 4.12 20.49 -5.84
C GLY A 392 5.55 21.05 -5.84
N GLY A 393 6.55 20.28 -5.37
CA GLY A 393 7.95 20.69 -5.34
C GLY A 393 8.62 20.69 -6.73
N GLY A 394 9.70 21.45 -6.91
CA GLY A 394 10.46 21.45 -8.16
C GLY A 394 11.00 20.06 -8.51
N THR A 395 10.88 19.64 -9.77
CA THR A 395 11.57 18.43 -10.26
C THR A 395 12.96 18.81 -10.76
N ARG A 396 13.99 18.20 -10.19
CA ARG A 396 15.32 18.21 -10.80
C ARG A 396 15.25 17.32 -12.04
N LEU A 397 15.50 17.87 -13.23
CA LEU A 397 15.71 17.10 -14.46
C LEU A 397 17.10 16.45 -14.46
N LEU A 398 17.45 15.83 -13.33
CA LEU A 398 18.66 15.04 -13.18
C LEU A 398 18.26 13.59 -13.43
N GLY A 399 18.82 12.99 -14.47
CA GLY A 399 18.80 11.56 -14.65
C GLY A 399 20.18 10.94 -14.43
N ASP A 400 20.31 9.69 -14.82
CA ASP A 400 21.56 8.92 -14.77
C ASP A 400 21.57 7.88 -15.90
N GLU A 401 22.76 7.38 -16.23
CA GLU A 401 22.95 6.30 -17.20
C GLU A 401 22.87 4.89 -16.55
N ALA A 402 22.40 4.81 -15.31
CA ALA A 402 22.29 3.54 -14.59
C ALA A 402 21.11 2.74 -15.16
N TRP A 403 21.41 1.90 -16.16
CA TRP A 403 20.42 1.13 -16.90
C TRP A 403 19.50 0.33 -15.97
N GLU A 404 20.06 -0.25 -14.90
CA GLU A 404 19.35 -1.09 -13.93
C GLU A 404 18.27 -0.33 -13.16
N ARG A 405 18.37 1.01 -13.12
CA ARG A 405 17.34 1.89 -12.59
C ARG A 405 16.41 2.40 -13.69
N ASN A 406 16.96 2.66 -14.87
CA ASN A 406 16.20 3.19 -16.01
C ASN A 406 15.12 2.23 -16.50
N ILE A 407 15.29 0.91 -16.34
CA ILE A 407 14.25 -0.07 -16.72
C ILE A 407 12.92 0.13 -15.95
N TYR A 408 12.99 0.72 -14.76
CA TYR A 408 11.82 1.05 -13.93
C TYR A 408 11.26 2.45 -14.20
N ARG A 409 11.94 3.27 -15.00
CA ARG A 409 11.55 4.65 -15.31
C ARG A 409 10.87 4.68 -16.68
N HIS A 410 9.81 5.48 -16.79
CA HIS A 410 9.18 5.73 -18.09
C HIS A 410 10.22 6.23 -19.11
N PRO A 411 10.14 5.86 -20.40
CA PRO A 411 11.11 6.27 -21.42
C PRO A 411 11.42 7.78 -21.46
N GLU A 412 10.41 8.63 -21.26
CA GLU A 412 10.58 10.10 -21.20
C GLU A 412 11.40 10.62 -20.00
N ARG A 413 11.69 9.73 -19.04
CA ARG A 413 12.43 10.01 -17.80
C ARG A 413 13.76 9.26 -17.71
N GLN A 414 14.17 8.58 -18.77
CA GLN A 414 15.45 7.87 -18.84
C GLN A 414 16.58 8.78 -19.35
N GLY A 415 17.82 8.36 -19.11
CA GLY A 415 19.02 9.06 -19.56
C GLY A 415 19.41 10.27 -18.70
N GLU A 416 20.51 10.94 -19.03
CA GLU A 416 21.07 12.04 -18.23
C GLU A 416 20.16 13.28 -18.17
N ASN A 417 19.42 13.54 -19.24
CA ASN A 417 18.58 14.73 -19.41
C ASN A 417 17.10 14.34 -19.66
N PRO A 418 16.33 14.00 -18.62
CA PRO A 418 14.91 13.71 -18.73
C PRO A 418 14.12 14.83 -19.42
N SER A 419 13.25 14.47 -20.37
CA SER A 419 12.50 15.44 -21.20
C SER A 419 11.30 16.05 -20.47
N GLN A 420 10.73 15.34 -19.50
CA GLN A 420 9.54 15.78 -18.76
C GLN A 420 9.80 15.95 -17.27
N LYS A 421 9.04 16.81 -16.57
CA LYS A 421 8.99 16.82 -15.10
C LYS A 421 8.38 15.51 -14.60
N PHE A 422 8.88 14.99 -13.48
CA PHE A 422 8.33 13.79 -12.86
C PHE A 422 6.91 14.08 -12.35
N LYS A 423 5.98 13.15 -12.55
CA LYS A 423 4.57 13.23 -12.13
C LYS A 423 4.18 11.89 -11.49
N MET A 424 3.07 11.82 -10.76
CA MET A 424 2.61 10.59 -10.11
C MET A 424 2.43 9.43 -11.09
N GLN A 425 2.04 9.67 -12.34
CA GLN A 425 1.94 8.64 -13.38
C GLN A 425 3.28 7.93 -13.65
N HIS A 426 4.42 8.59 -13.44
CA HIS A 426 5.72 7.94 -13.59
C HIS A 426 5.97 6.89 -12.50
N ASP A 427 5.45 7.10 -11.29
CA ASP A 427 5.44 6.07 -10.24
C ASP A 427 4.50 4.91 -10.63
N ILE A 428 3.39 5.19 -11.32
CA ILE A 428 2.45 4.16 -11.81
C ILE A 428 3.12 3.29 -12.87
N TYR A 429 3.89 3.87 -13.80
CA TYR A 429 4.71 3.10 -14.73
C TYR A 429 5.68 2.17 -14.00
N SER A 430 6.45 2.70 -13.04
CA SER A 430 7.39 1.92 -12.22
C SER A 430 6.70 0.79 -11.45
N LEU A 431 5.50 1.03 -10.93
CA LEU A 431 4.64 0.02 -10.34
C LEU A 431 4.31 -1.09 -11.35
N GLY A 432 3.93 -0.74 -12.57
CA GLY A 432 3.66 -1.71 -13.65
C GLY A 432 4.84 -2.65 -13.93
N VAL A 433 6.06 -2.11 -14.00
CA VAL A 433 7.28 -2.92 -14.17
C VAL A 433 7.47 -3.89 -12.99
N CYS A 434 7.29 -3.42 -11.75
CA CYS A 434 7.39 -4.28 -10.55
C CYS A 434 6.31 -5.37 -10.51
N LEU A 435 5.06 -5.02 -10.88
CA LEU A 435 3.97 -5.98 -10.95
C LEU A 435 4.23 -7.04 -12.03
N LEU A 436 4.82 -6.66 -13.16
CA LEU A 436 5.22 -7.62 -14.19
C LEU A 436 6.29 -8.60 -13.67
N GLU A 437 7.32 -8.12 -12.97
CA GLU A 437 8.30 -8.99 -12.31
C GLU A 437 7.68 -9.92 -11.26
N ILE A 438 6.73 -9.42 -10.45
CA ILE A 438 6.00 -10.24 -9.47
C ILE A 438 5.15 -11.30 -10.18
N GLY A 439 4.48 -10.95 -11.28
CA GLY A 439 3.61 -11.85 -12.01
C GLY A 439 4.36 -12.98 -12.72
N LEU A 440 5.43 -12.62 -13.43
CA LEU A 440 6.34 -13.58 -14.07
C LEU A 440 7.17 -14.36 -13.04
N TRP A 441 7.43 -13.73 -11.88
CA TRP A 441 8.36 -14.15 -10.86
C TRP A 441 9.78 -14.34 -11.41
N GLN A 442 10.23 -13.36 -12.17
CA GLN A 442 11.56 -13.31 -12.79
C GLN A 442 12.17 -11.93 -12.52
N SER A 443 13.42 -11.92 -12.09
CA SER A 443 14.17 -10.69 -11.87
C SER A 443 14.60 -10.10 -13.21
N PHE A 444 14.38 -8.81 -13.43
CA PHE A 444 14.90 -8.10 -14.61
C PHE A 444 16.35 -7.65 -14.42
N VAL A 445 16.78 -7.48 -13.18
CA VAL A 445 18.16 -7.17 -12.81
C VAL A 445 18.71 -8.29 -11.94
N GLU A 446 19.85 -8.82 -12.32
CA GLU A 446 20.64 -9.79 -11.54
C GLU A 446 21.98 -9.16 -11.14
N HIS A 447 22.72 -9.80 -10.25
CA HIS A 447 24.04 -9.33 -9.83
C HIS A 447 25.05 -10.46 -9.95
N SER A 448 26.29 -10.13 -10.28
CA SER A 448 27.37 -11.11 -10.25
C SER A 448 27.88 -11.38 -8.83
N ASP A 449 28.10 -12.65 -8.50
CA ASP A 449 28.64 -13.09 -7.21
C ASP A 449 30.17 -12.89 -7.07
N ASN A 450 30.84 -12.49 -8.14
CA ASN A 450 32.31 -12.50 -8.23
C ASN A 450 32.97 -11.17 -7.81
N GLY A 451 32.68 -10.66 -6.60
CA GLY A 451 33.35 -9.49 -6.01
C GLY A 451 32.42 -8.30 -5.75
N THR A 452 32.76 -7.10 -6.26
CA THR A 452 31.85 -5.94 -6.18
C THR A 452 30.59 -6.24 -6.99
N PRO A 453 29.38 -6.20 -6.40
CA PRO A 453 28.15 -6.53 -7.13
C PRO A 453 27.98 -5.60 -8.33
N VAL A 454 28.13 -6.15 -9.54
CA VAL A 454 27.81 -5.45 -10.79
C VAL A 454 26.47 -5.98 -11.30
N ALA A 455 25.56 -5.06 -11.62
CA ALA A 455 24.27 -5.36 -12.19
C ALA A 455 24.43 -6.03 -13.57
N LYS A 456 23.61 -7.04 -13.84
CA LYS A 456 23.51 -7.79 -15.09
C LYS A 456 22.07 -7.90 -15.52
N PHE A 457 21.84 -8.05 -16.81
CA PHE A 457 20.50 -8.33 -17.34
C PHE A 457 20.01 -9.66 -16.78
N GLY A 458 18.85 -9.64 -16.14
CA GLY A 458 18.10 -10.87 -15.91
C GLY A 458 17.55 -11.41 -17.22
N LYS A 459 17.03 -12.64 -17.19
CA LYS A 459 16.62 -13.38 -18.39
C LYS A 459 15.73 -12.57 -19.35
N VAL A 460 14.68 -11.92 -18.84
CA VAL A 460 13.73 -11.14 -19.67
C VAL A 460 14.43 -9.98 -20.39
N CYS A 461 15.32 -9.28 -19.69
CA CYS A 461 16.10 -8.22 -20.32
C CYS A 461 17.10 -8.77 -21.34
N GLN A 462 17.72 -9.92 -21.07
CA GLN A 462 18.62 -10.58 -22.02
C GLN A 462 17.88 -11.01 -23.29
N ASP A 463 16.71 -11.64 -23.14
CA ASP A 463 15.86 -12.09 -24.25
C ASP A 463 15.44 -10.88 -25.13
N PHE A 464 15.07 -9.76 -24.52
CA PHE A 464 14.78 -8.51 -25.25
C PHE A 464 15.98 -8.04 -26.08
N VAL A 465 17.16 -7.99 -25.46
CA VAL A 465 18.37 -7.47 -26.08
C VAL A 465 18.80 -8.34 -27.25
N ASP A 466 18.77 -9.66 -27.06
CA ASP A 466 19.14 -10.61 -28.11
C ASP A 466 18.18 -10.51 -29.31
N ASN A 467 16.87 -10.35 -29.06
CA ASN A 467 15.88 -10.12 -30.11
C ASN A 467 16.09 -8.77 -30.81
N PHE A 468 16.31 -7.69 -30.05
CA PHE A 468 16.54 -6.35 -30.59
C PHE A 468 17.77 -6.32 -31.51
N ILE A 469 18.89 -6.92 -31.08
CA ILE A 469 20.12 -7.04 -31.88
C ILE A 469 19.86 -7.77 -33.19
N LYS A 470 19.11 -8.87 -33.12
CA LYS A 470 18.78 -9.71 -34.28
C LYS A 470 17.89 -8.98 -35.29
N GLU A 471 16.88 -8.26 -34.81
CA GLU A 471 15.93 -7.53 -35.66
C GLU A 471 16.56 -6.29 -36.33
N HIS A 472 17.39 -5.55 -35.60
CA HIS A 472 17.96 -4.28 -36.07
C HIS A 472 19.35 -4.44 -36.71
N GLN A 473 19.86 -5.67 -36.85
CA GLN A 473 21.16 -5.99 -37.45
C GLN A 473 22.32 -5.16 -36.87
N VAL A 474 22.30 -4.91 -35.55
CA VAL A 474 23.33 -4.10 -34.90
C VAL A 474 24.64 -4.90 -34.87
N ALA A 475 25.72 -4.34 -35.44
CA ALA A 475 27.03 -4.98 -35.58
C ALA A 475 27.84 -5.07 -34.26
N VAL A 476 27.16 -5.19 -33.13
CA VAL A 476 27.76 -5.26 -31.78
C VAL A 476 27.30 -6.57 -31.15
N GLY A 477 28.23 -7.41 -30.70
CA GLY A 477 27.89 -8.65 -30.00
C GLY A 477 27.20 -8.37 -28.67
N ALA A 478 26.31 -9.26 -28.21
CA ALA A 478 25.57 -9.13 -26.94
C ALA A 478 26.47 -8.85 -25.72
N SER A 479 27.74 -9.30 -25.75
CA SER A 479 28.75 -9.05 -24.71
C SER A 479 29.45 -7.68 -24.78
N GLN A 480 29.24 -6.92 -25.85
CA GLN A 480 29.80 -5.57 -26.09
C GLN A 480 28.74 -4.47 -26.07
N PHE A 481 27.47 -4.83 -25.89
CA PHE A 481 26.36 -3.91 -25.69
C PHE A 481 26.50 -3.22 -24.32
N GLY A 482 27.32 -2.17 -24.28
CA GLY A 482 27.62 -1.40 -23.08
C GLY A 482 26.46 -0.51 -22.64
N THR A 483 26.46 -0.11 -21.36
CA THR A 483 25.44 0.72 -20.71
C THR A 483 25.11 2.03 -21.45
N SER A 484 26.05 2.59 -22.21
CA SER A 484 25.87 3.85 -22.96
C SER A 484 25.25 3.67 -24.37
N GLN A 485 25.33 2.48 -24.99
CA GLN A 485 24.68 2.17 -26.28
C GLN A 485 23.26 1.61 -26.10
N PHE A 486 22.91 1.24 -24.88
CA PHE A 486 21.61 0.73 -24.46
C PHE A 486 20.49 1.78 -24.42
N GLY A 487 20.81 3.08 -24.44
CA GLY A 487 19.82 4.15 -24.34
C GLY A 487 18.78 4.15 -25.46
N ILE A 488 19.16 3.74 -26.68
CA ILE A 488 18.23 3.67 -27.84
C ILE A 488 17.29 2.46 -27.71
N ALA A 489 17.81 1.32 -27.24
CA ALA A 489 17.00 0.11 -27.06
C ALA A 489 15.93 0.29 -25.97
N PHE A 490 16.17 1.10 -24.94
CA PHE A 490 15.19 1.33 -23.88
C PHE A 490 13.91 2.04 -24.32
N VAL A 491 13.95 2.79 -25.43
CA VAL A 491 12.73 3.36 -26.03
C VAL A 491 11.76 2.25 -26.41
N PHE A 492 12.27 1.15 -26.98
CA PHE A 492 11.48 -0.01 -27.40
C PHE A 492 11.22 -1.01 -26.26
N PHE A 493 11.95 -0.90 -25.14
CA PHE A 493 11.79 -1.82 -24.02
C PHE A 493 10.40 -1.71 -23.38
N LYS A 494 9.81 -0.52 -23.32
CA LYS A 494 8.44 -0.34 -22.85
C LYS A 494 7.46 -1.19 -23.67
N ASP A 495 7.55 -1.14 -25.00
CA ASP A 495 6.64 -1.88 -25.88
C ASP A 495 6.80 -3.39 -25.67
N TYR A 496 8.04 -3.85 -25.52
CA TYR A 496 8.33 -5.24 -25.16
C TYR A 496 7.71 -5.65 -23.81
N LEU A 497 7.79 -4.80 -22.78
CA LEU A 497 7.13 -5.08 -21.49
C LEU A 497 5.60 -5.13 -21.62
N VAL A 498 5.01 -4.26 -22.44
CA VAL A 498 3.57 -4.27 -22.72
C VAL A 498 3.18 -5.56 -23.45
N ASP A 499 3.94 -6.00 -24.45
CA ASP A 499 3.70 -7.25 -25.16
C ASP A 499 3.82 -8.46 -24.23
N LEU A 500 4.84 -8.47 -23.36
CA LEU A 500 5.00 -9.51 -22.35
C LEU A 500 3.81 -9.56 -21.38
N ALA A 501 3.32 -8.40 -20.96
CA ALA A 501 2.13 -8.27 -20.13
C ALA A 501 0.84 -8.71 -20.86
N ARG A 502 0.74 -8.52 -22.18
CA ARG A 502 -0.43 -8.94 -22.98
C ARG A 502 -0.41 -10.42 -23.33
N VAL A 503 0.76 -10.99 -23.60
CA VAL A 503 0.90 -12.34 -24.17
C VAL A 503 1.22 -13.39 -23.10
N GLU A 504 2.21 -13.14 -22.24
CA GLU A 504 2.65 -14.15 -21.28
C GLU A 504 1.91 -14.07 -19.95
N LEU A 505 1.69 -12.86 -19.44
CA LEU A 505 1.16 -12.66 -18.10
C LEU A 505 -0.25 -13.21 -17.88
N PRO A 506 -1.20 -13.19 -18.84
CA PRO A 506 -2.53 -13.79 -18.65
C PRO A 506 -2.45 -15.29 -18.33
N HIS A 507 -1.52 -16.01 -18.95
CA HIS A 507 -1.31 -17.44 -18.74
C HIS A 507 -0.71 -17.77 -17.36
N ARG A 508 -0.10 -16.77 -16.68
CA ARG A 508 0.55 -16.95 -15.37
C ARG A 508 -0.28 -16.43 -14.21
N MET A 509 -0.97 -15.30 -14.41
CA MET A 509 -1.65 -14.54 -13.34
C MET A 509 -3.14 -14.29 -13.62
N GLY A 510 -3.64 -14.67 -14.79
CA GLY A 510 -5.00 -14.37 -15.25
C GLY A 510 -5.13 -13.01 -15.95
N GLU A 511 -6.20 -12.86 -16.71
CA GLU A 511 -6.48 -11.68 -17.55
C GLU A 511 -6.55 -10.39 -16.73
N ARG A 512 -7.26 -10.40 -15.59
CA ARG A 512 -7.41 -9.21 -14.74
C ARG A 512 -6.08 -8.66 -14.23
N TYR A 513 -5.16 -9.55 -13.83
CA TYR A 513 -3.84 -9.11 -13.39
C TYR A 513 -3.05 -8.49 -14.55
N ALA A 514 -3.10 -9.13 -15.72
CA ALA A 514 -2.45 -8.64 -16.93
C ALA A 514 -2.99 -7.28 -17.38
N GLU A 515 -4.31 -7.08 -17.37
CA GLU A 515 -4.96 -5.81 -17.67
C GLU A 515 -4.45 -4.67 -16.78
N VAL A 516 -4.33 -4.91 -15.47
CA VAL A 516 -3.77 -3.93 -14.52
C VAL A 516 -2.33 -3.57 -14.88
N VAL A 517 -1.49 -4.58 -15.17
CA VAL A 517 -0.09 -4.33 -15.53
C VAL A 517 0.02 -3.55 -16.83
N VAL A 518 -0.75 -3.91 -17.85
CA VAL A 518 -0.81 -3.16 -19.12
C VAL A 518 -1.22 -1.72 -18.86
N ALA A 519 -2.30 -1.50 -18.10
CA ALA A 519 -2.77 -0.15 -17.78
C ALA A 519 -1.74 0.68 -17.01
N CYS A 520 -0.93 0.06 -16.15
CA CYS A 520 0.18 0.76 -15.49
C CYS A 520 1.29 1.14 -16.47
N LEU A 521 1.68 0.22 -17.35
CA LEU A 521 2.76 0.44 -18.32
C LEU A 521 2.37 1.47 -19.40
N THR A 522 1.08 1.60 -19.71
CA THR A 522 0.55 2.53 -20.72
C THR A 522 -0.12 3.77 -20.12
N CYS A 523 -0.03 4.01 -18.81
CA CYS A 523 -0.75 5.11 -18.13
C CYS A 523 -0.42 6.54 -18.59
N LEU A 524 0.62 6.70 -19.40
CA LEU A 524 1.09 7.96 -19.99
C LEU A 524 0.87 8.02 -21.51
N ASP A 525 0.31 6.98 -22.12
CA ASP A 525 0.05 6.94 -23.56
C ASP A 525 -1.24 7.70 -23.91
N THR A 526 -1.20 8.44 -25.01
CA THR A 526 -2.31 9.27 -25.50
C THR A 526 -3.57 8.46 -25.80
N ASP A 527 -3.39 7.19 -26.19
CA ASP A 527 -4.44 6.29 -26.63
C ASP A 527 -4.80 5.25 -25.54
N SER A 528 -4.39 5.50 -24.29
CA SER A 528 -4.63 4.53 -23.20
C SER A 528 -6.07 4.58 -22.69
N ASP A 529 -6.78 3.47 -22.83
CA ASP A 529 -8.16 3.30 -22.35
C ASP A 529 -8.29 3.39 -20.81
N GLY A 530 -7.19 3.17 -20.08
CA GLY A 530 -7.20 3.04 -18.62
C GLY A 530 -7.16 4.37 -17.85
N PHE A 531 -6.15 5.21 -18.11
CA PHE A 531 -5.98 6.47 -17.38
C PHE A 531 -6.54 7.69 -18.13
N GLY A 532 -6.84 7.53 -19.43
CA GLY A 532 -7.37 8.58 -20.30
C GLY A 532 -6.36 9.70 -20.57
N ASP A 533 -6.70 10.60 -21.49
CA ASP A 533 -5.90 11.80 -21.74
C ASP A 533 -6.00 12.77 -20.55
N LEU A 534 -5.13 12.57 -19.56
CA LEU A 534 -4.93 13.48 -18.44
C LEU A 534 -3.99 14.64 -18.82
N SER A 535 -3.53 14.72 -20.07
CA SER A 535 -2.63 15.77 -20.56
C SER A 535 -3.37 17.08 -20.87
N ASP A 536 -4.65 17.00 -21.26
CA ASP A 536 -5.49 18.15 -21.63
C ASP A 536 -6.13 18.92 -20.45
N LYS A 537 -5.93 18.47 -19.21
CA LYS A 537 -6.44 19.16 -18.01
C LYS A 537 -5.32 19.65 -17.11
N ALA A 538 -4.64 20.70 -17.60
CA ALA A 538 -3.70 21.58 -16.90
C ALA A 538 -2.45 20.91 -16.31
N GLU A 539 -1.38 21.69 -16.16
CA GLU A 539 -0.08 21.30 -15.57
C GLU A 539 -0.13 20.75 -14.13
N TYR A 540 -1.32 20.55 -13.57
CA TYR A 540 -1.60 19.91 -12.30
C TYR A 540 -2.86 19.06 -12.48
N THR A 541 -2.72 17.81 -12.91
CA THR A 541 -3.80 16.83 -12.71
C THR A 541 -4.17 16.91 -11.23
N ASP A 542 -5.40 17.31 -10.92
CA ASP A 542 -5.89 17.34 -9.54
C ASP A 542 -5.60 15.98 -8.94
N GLY A 543 -4.76 15.94 -7.90
CA GLY A 543 -4.25 14.70 -7.36
C GLY A 543 -5.37 13.75 -6.91
N ILE A 544 -6.56 14.29 -6.65
CA ILE A 544 -7.79 13.52 -6.38
C ILE A 544 -8.22 12.76 -7.63
N THR A 545 -8.33 13.40 -8.81
CA THR A 545 -8.72 12.75 -10.07
C THR A 545 -7.79 11.58 -10.42
N LEU A 546 -6.48 11.80 -10.34
CA LEU A 546 -5.52 10.72 -10.58
C LEU A 546 -5.63 9.62 -9.52
N GLY A 547 -5.89 10.00 -8.27
CA GLY A 547 -6.20 9.06 -7.19
C GLY A 547 -7.38 8.17 -7.54
N VAL A 548 -8.50 8.74 -8.00
CA VAL A 548 -9.71 8.00 -8.40
C VAL A 548 -9.41 7.03 -9.55
N ARG A 549 -8.66 7.47 -10.58
CA ARG A 549 -8.23 6.57 -11.67
C ARG A 549 -7.34 5.44 -11.18
N PHE A 550 -6.41 5.71 -10.28
CA PHE A 550 -5.62 4.65 -9.63
C PHE A 550 -6.53 3.66 -8.90
N LEU A 551 -7.57 4.14 -8.20
CA LEU A 551 -8.50 3.26 -7.50
C LEU A 551 -9.23 2.31 -8.45
N GLU A 552 -9.81 2.84 -9.51
CA GLU A 552 -10.64 2.11 -10.47
C GLU A 552 -9.83 1.11 -11.30
N VAL A 553 -8.70 1.57 -11.82
CA VAL A 553 -7.94 0.83 -12.85
C VAL A 553 -6.98 -0.16 -12.22
N ILE A 554 -6.45 0.12 -11.03
CA ILE A 554 -5.45 -0.70 -10.35
C ILE A 554 -6.03 -1.36 -9.11
N HIS A 555 -6.49 -0.58 -8.15
CA HIS A 555 -6.81 -1.13 -6.83
C HIS A 555 -8.00 -2.08 -6.81
N ILE A 556 -9.13 -1.64 -7.35
CA ILE A 556 -10.37 -2.42 -7.36
C ILE A 556 -10.14 -3.70 -8.17
N ARG A 557 -9.50 -3.59 -9.34
CA ARG A 557 -9.20 -4.73 -10.22
C ARG A 557 -8.28 -5.76 -9.57
N LEU A 558 -7.24 -5.34 -8.86
CA LEU A 558 -6.36 -6.26 -8.12
C LEU A 558 -7.09 -6.92 -6.94
N ASP A 559 -7.93 -6.19 -6.20
CA ASP A 559 -8.68 -6.72 -5.05
C ASP A 559 -9.86 -7.63 -5.48
N GLU A 560 -10.27 -7.60 -6.76
CA GLU A 560 -11.24 -8.53 -7.36
C GLU A 560 -10.66 -9.88 -7.79
N ILE A 561 -9.33 -10.06 -7.72
CA ILE A 561 -8.70 -11.33 -8.01
C ILE A 561 -8.94 -12.28 -6.83
N VAL A 562 -9.78 -13.28 -7.07
CA VAL A 562 -10.07 -14.38 -6.13
C VAL A 562 -9.37 -15.63 -6.66
N LEU A 563 -8.59 -16.29 -5.80
CA LEU A 563 -7.74 -17.44 -6.14
C LEU A 563 -8.16 -18.70 -5.41
#